data_AF-A0A6G1EP03-F1
#
_entry.id   AF-A0A6G1EP03-F1
#
_cell.length_a   1.000
_cell.length_b   1.000
_cell.length_c   1.000
_cell.angle_alpha   90.00
_cell.angle_beta   90.00
_cell.angle_gamma   90.00
#
_symmetry.space_group_name_H-M   'P 1'
#
loop_
_entity.id
_entity.type
_entity.pdbx_description
1 polymer ?
#
loop_
_entity_poly.entity_id
_entity_poly.type
_entity_poly.pdbx_seq_one_letter_code
_entity_poly.pdbx_strand_id
1 'polypeptide(L)'
;MIRTSSAASASSSLASKLLSKCRSLAAVKQLHAHLLLLHSAHRHRAFPYNHFLSKLLSLFASSSSTITHSAAAADYVLLLPASHPAPTAFSYNVAIRFFASSRPCTSLRLFLLMLRSALRPDSYTLPFLLLAAARYSAPSLAHCAHALLKKIGLKNHDHTVHSLITMYSYLDDPSAARREFDGIT
;
A
#
# COMPACT_ATOMS: atom_id res chain seq x y z
N MET A 1 39.66 8.70 4.38
CA MET A 1 38.26 8.57 4.85
C MET A 1 37.27 8.50 3.67
N ILE A 2 37.45 7.58 2.70
CA ILE A 2 36.55 7.45 1.54
C ILE A 2 36.54 5.98 1.09
N ARG A 3 35.56 5.17 1.52
CA ARG A 3 35.32 3.81 0.95
C ARG A 3 33.86 3.31 1.08
N THR A 4 32.92 4.14 1.55
CA THR A 4 31.56 3.69 1.90
C THR A 4 30.51 3.84 0.79
N SER A 5 30.75 4.60 -0.30
CA SER A 5 29.71 4.85 -1.32
C SER A 5 29.57 3.74 -2.38
N SER A 6 30.65 3.06 -2.76
CA SER A 6 30.66 2.04 -3.83
C SER A 6 29.98 0.72 -3.42
N ALA A 7 30.13 0.28 -2.16
CA ALA A 7 29.52 -0.97 -1.68
C ALA A 7 27.99 -0.85 -1.52
N ALA A 8 27.48 0.34 -1.20
CA ALA A 8 26.04 0.59 -1.08
C ALA A 8 25.34 0.57 -2.45
N SER A 9 25.97 1.14 -3.49
CA SER A 9 25.43 1.12 -4.85
C SER A 9 25.47 -0.29 -5.47
N ALA A 10 26.53 -1.05 -5.23
CA ALA A 10 26.63 -2.46 -5.64
C ALA A 10 25.52 -3.33 -4.99
N SER A 11 25.26 -3.13 -3.70
CA SER A 11 24.21 -3.84 -2.95
C SER A 11 22.80 -3.51 -3.49
N SER A 12 22.54 -2.25 -3.83
CA SER A 12 21.27 -1.79 -4.39
C SER A 12 21.03 -2.37 -5.80
N SER A 13 22.07 -2.40 -6.65
CA SER A 13 21.99 -2.98 -8.00
C SER A 13 21.84 -4.51 -8.01
N LEU A 14 22.37 -5.21 -7.01
CA LEU A 14 22.16 -6.64 -6.84
C LEU A 14 20.74 -6.93 -6.33
N ALA A 15 20.25 -6.14 -5.37
CA ALA A 15 18.88 -6.25 -4.86
C ALA A 15 17.85 -6.04 -5.97
N SER A 16 18.04 -5.04 -6.85
CA SER A 16 17.14 -4.81 -7.99
C SER A 16 17.17 -5.96 -9.02
N LYS A 17 18.34 -6.54 -9.31
CA LYS A 17 18.49 -7.73 -10.16
C LYS A 17 17.88 -9.00 -9.54
N LEU A 18 17.92 -9.15 -8.22
CA LEU A 18 17.27 -10.27 -7.52
C LEU A 18 15.75 -10.09 -7.47
N LEU A 19 15.29 -8.87 -7.17
CA LEU A 19 13.88 -8.49 -7.20
C LEU A 19 13.27 -8.74 -8.58
N SER A 20 13.99 -8.49 -9.68
CA SER A 20 13.48 -8.75 -11.03
C SER A 20 13.25 -10.25 -11.31
N LYS A 21 13.99 -11.15 -10.64
CA LYS A 21 13.88 -12.62 -10.77
C LYS A 21 12.82 -13.25 -9.88
N CYS A 22 12.35 -12.57 -8.83
CA CYS A 22 11.30 -13.09 -7.95
C CYS A 22 9.95 -13.15 -8.69
N ARG A 23 9.44 -14.38 -8.92
CA ARG A 23 8.13 -14.65 -9.54
C ARG A 23 7.14 -15.41 -8.66
N SER A 24 7.56 -15.84 -7.46
CA SER A 24 6.72 -16.60 -6.52
C SER A 24 6.68 -15.95 -5.14
N LEU A 25 5.61 -16.20 -4.38
CA LEU A 25 5.48 -15.74 -3.00
C LEU A 25 6.60 -16.30 -2.12
N ALA A 26 7.05 -17.54 -2.35
CA ALA A 26 8.16 -18.15 -1.62
C ALA A 26 9.47 -17.36 -1.82
N ALA A 27 9.80 -17.00 -3.07
CA ALA A 27 10.99 -16.20 -3.38
C ALA A 27 10.94 -14.80 -2.74
N VAL A 28 9.74 -14.18 -2.72
CA VAL A 28 9.51 -12.90 -2.04
C VAL A 28 9.73 -13.02 -0.54
N LYS A 29 9.19 -14.07 0.11
CA LYS A 29 9.35 -14.33 1.54
C LYS A 29 10.82 -14.52 1.91
N GLN A 30 11.56 -15.30 1.12
CA GLN A 30 13.00 -15.51 1.30
C GLN A 30 13.78 -14.20 1.18
N LEU A 31 13.49 -13.39 0.16
CA LEU A 31 14.13 -12.10 -0.03
C LEU A 31 13.84 -11.15 1.13
N HIS A 32 12.60 -11.07 1.59
CA HIS A 32 12.24 -10.25 2.75
C HIS A 32 12.98 -10.69 4.02
N ALA A 33 13.00 -12.00 4.30
CA ALA A 33 13.73 -12.55 5.44
C ALA A 33 15.23 -12.21 5.37
N HIS A 34 15.85 -12.38 4.20
CA HIS A 34 17.25 -12.02 3.98
C HIS A 34 17.51 -10.51 4.19
N LEU A 35 16.63 -9.65 3.71
CA LEU A 35 16.73 -8.21 3.93
C LEU A 35 16.60 -7.85 5.42
N LEU A 36 15.73 -8.51 6.17
CA LEU A 36 15.57 -8.32 7.62
C LEU A 36 16.84 -8.75 8.39
N LEU A 37 17.45 -9.88 8.03
CA LEU A 37 18.70 -10.36 8.63
C LEU A 37 19.89 -9.44 8.34
N LEU A 38 19.99 -8.91 7.12
CA LEU A 38 21.04 -7.94 6.79
C LEU A 38 20.87 -6.64 7.58
N HIS A 39 19.63 -6.21 7.82
CA HIS A 39 19.34 -5.03 8.61
C HIS A 39 19.69 -5.23 10.10
N SER A 40 19.39 -6.40 10.67
CA SER A 40 19.73 -6.69 12.07
C SER A 40 21.25 -6.77 12.30
N ALA A 41 22.00 -7.31 11.34
CA ALA A 41 23.47 -7.38 11.40
C ALA A 41 24.16 -6.02 11.16
N HIS A 42 23.54 -5.14 10.36
CA HIS A 42 24.09 -3.83 10.00
C HIS A 42 23.07 -2.71 10.22
N ARG A 43 22.86 -2.36 11.49
CA ARG A 43 21.90 -1.33 11.95
C ARG A 43 22.03 0.04 11.28
N HIS A 44 23.19 0.35 10.68
CA HIS A 44 23.49 1.60 9.99
C HIS A 44 23.27 1.57 8.46
N ARG A 45 22.93 0.43 7.86
CA ARG A 45 22.63 0.36 6.42
C ARG A 45 21.16 0.65 6.15
N ALA A 46 20.90 1.52 5.17
CA ALA A 46 19.57 1.82 4.68
C ALA A 46 18.90 0.52 4.19
N PHE A 47 17.76 0.20 4.78
CA PHE A 47 16.93 -0.92 4.39
C PHE A 47 16.11 -0.50 3.15
N PRO A 48 16.31 -1.10 1.96
CA PRO A 48 15.64 -0.69 0.73
C PRO A 48 14.18 -1.19 0.69
N TYR A 49 13.42 -0.96 1.75
CA TYR A 49 12.09 -1.53 1.95
C TYR A 49 11.11 -1.13 0.87
N ASN A 50 11.15 0.13 0.45
CA ASN A 50 10.25 0.65 -0.57
C ASN A 50 10.52 -0.03 -1.93
N HIS A 51 11.76 -0.36 -2.26
CA HIS A 51 12.06 -1.12 -3.48
C HIS A 51 11.49 -2.55 -3.42
N PHE A 52 11.60 -3.20 -2.26
CA PHE A 52 11.00 -4.50 -2.01
C PHE A 52 9.46 -4.46 -2.13
N LEU A 53 8.83 -3.49 -1.46
CA LEU A 53 7.37 -3.30 -1.46
C LEU A 53 6.83 -2.95 -2.85
N SER A 54 7.54 -2.13 -3.63
CA SER A 54 7.19 -1.85 -5.03
C SER A 54 7.23 -3.10 -5.90
N LYS A 55 8.23 -3.98 -5.72
CA LYS A 55 8.26 -5.26 -6.42
C LYS A 55 7.10 -6.15 -5.99
N LEU A 56 6.78 -6.18 -4.70
CA LEU A 56 5.65 -6.94 -4.19
C LEU A 56 4.33 -6.48 -4.83
N LEU A 57 4.12 -5.16 -4.92
CA LEU A 57 2.97 -4.58 -5.63
C LEU A 57 2.92 -4.99 -7.11
N SER A 58 4.07 -5.01 -7.80
CA SER A 58 4.11 -5.46 -9.20
C SER A 58 3.64 -6.91 -9.36
N LEU A 59 3.98 -7.79 -8.40
CA LEU A 59 3.55 -9.19 -8.41
C LEU A 59 2.05 -9.34 -8.12
N PHE A 60 1.46 -8.44 -7.34
CA PHE A 60 0.01 -8.40 -7.15
C PHE A 60 -0.73 -7.86 -8.36
N ALA A 61 -0.09 -6.97 -9.15
CA ALA A 61 -0.71 -6.33 -10.31
C ALA A 61 -0.62 -7.14 -11.60
N SER A 62 0.39 -8.01 -11.77
CA SER A 62 0.56 -8.84 -12.97
C SER A 62 -0.42 -10.02 -13.01
N SER A 63 -1.64 -9.73 -13.46
CA SER A 63 -2.66 -10.48 -14.23
C SER A 63 -2.64 -12.01 -14.41
N SER A 64 -2.14 -12.82 -13.47
CA SER A 64 -2.41 -14.28 -13.45
C SER A 64 -2.75 -14.72 -12.01
N SER A 65 -4.05 -14.74 -11.75
CA SER A 65 -4.70 -14.78 -10.45
C SER A 65 -4.56 -16.11 -9.70
N THR A 66 -3.50 -16.25 -8.90
CA THR A 66 -3.45 -17.20 -7.76
C THR A 66 -2.85 -16.59 -6.49
N ILE A 67 -1.96 -15.61 -6.60
CA ILE A 67 -1.27 -15.03 -5.42
C ILE A 67 -2.18 -14.09 -4.63
N THR A 68 -2.92 -13.18 -5.27
CA THR A 68 -3.76 -12.18 -4.57
C THR A 68 -4.93 -12.79 -3.80
N HIS A 69 -5.40 -13.97 -4.21
CA HIS A 69 -6.48 -14.70 -3.54
C HIS A 69 -5.99 -15.80 -2.60
N SER A 70 -4.69 -16.11 -2.59
CA SER A 70 -4.13 -17.12 -1.69
C SER A 70 -4.17 -16.64 -0.24
N ALA A 71 -4.67 -17.49 0.66
CA ALA A 71 -4.60 -17.26 2.10
C ALA A 71 -3.15 -16.99 2.55
N ALA A 72 -2.19 -17.75 2.03
CA ALA A 72 -0.77 -17.60 2.36
C ALA A 72 -0.17 -16.25 1.96
N ALA A 73 -0.71 -15.60 0.91
CA ALA A 73 -0.31 -14.25 0.52
C ALA A 73 -0.98 -13.19 1.40
N ALA A 74 -2.26 -13.38 1.72
CA ALA A 74 -2.98 -12.51 2.64
C ALA A 74 -2.31 -12.47 4.02
N ASP A 75 -2.03 -13.64 4.59
CA ASP A 75 -1.35 -13.77 5.88
C ASP A 75 0.02 -13.08 5.84
N TYR A 76 0.76 -13.25 4.74
CA TYR A 76 2.04 -12.61 4.56
C TYR A 76 1.95 -11.08 4.48
N VAL A 77 0.98 -10.54 3.74
CA VAL A 77 0.79 -9.08 3.62
C VAL A 77 0.40 -8.47 4.96
N LEU A 78 -0.41 -9.15 5.77
CA LEU A 78 -0.75 -8.71 7.13
C LEU A 78 0.47 -8.60 8.05
N LEU A 79 1.48 -9.44 7.85
CA LEU A 79 2.71 -9.41 8.63
C LEU A 79 3.66 -8.27 8.23
N LEU A 80 3.53 -7.69 7.03
CA LEU A 80 4.49 -6.69 6.53
C LEU A 80 4.62 -5.47 7.47
N PRO A 81 3.54 -4.80 7.91
CA PRO A 81 3.68 -3.65 8.81
C PRO A 81 4.29 -4.04 10.17
N ALA A 82 4.01 -5.25 10.67
CA ALA A 82 4.53 -5.72 11.96
C ALA A 82 5.97 -6.25 11.90
N SER A 83 6.43 -6.71 10.74
CA SER A 83 7.75 -7.33 10.57
C SER A 83 8.89 -6.32 10.47
N HIS A 84 8.58 -5.03 10.31
CA HIS A 84 9.58 -3.98 10.18
C HIS A 84 9.69 -3.17 11.49
N PRO A 85 10.90 -2.93 12.04
CA PRO A 85 11.10 -2.15 13.27
C PRO A 85 10.56 -0.71 13.23
N ALA A 86 10.29 -0.15 12.05
CA ALA A 86 9.68 1.17 11.89
C ALA A 86 8.72 1.17 10.67
N PRO A 87 7.47 0.67 10.81
CA PRO A 87 6.54 0.62 9.68
C PRO A 87 6.37 2.00 9.03
N THR A 88 6.28 2.02 7.70
CA THR A 88 6.17 3.25 6.90
C THR A 88 4.76 3.39 6.34
N ALA A 89 4.36 4.61 5.99
CA ALA A 89 3.10 4.85 5.26
C ALA A 89 3.01 3.97 3.99
N PHE A 90 4.12 3.80 3.27
CA PHE A 90 4.17 2.96 2.08
C PHE A 90 3.86 1.48 2.36
N SER A 91 4.33 0.93 3.49
CA SER A 91 4.02 -0.45 3.90
C SER A 91 2.54 -0.66 4.18
N TYR A 92 1.89 0.31 4.81
CA TYR A 92 0.44 0.31 5.00
C TYR A 92 -0.29 0.47 3.68
N ASN A 93 0.15 1.37 2.79
CA ASN A 93 -0.46 1.56 1.47
C ASN A 93 -0.46 0.27 0.65
N VAL A 94 0.64 -0.50 0.68
CA VAL A 94 0.73 -1.81 0.03
C VAL A 94 -0.32 -2.78 0.58
N ALA A 95 -0.45 -2.87 1.90
CA ALA A 95 -1.39 -3.77 2.56
C ALA A 95 -2.86 -3.35 2.35
N ILE A 96 -3.16 -2.06 2.52
CA ILE A 96 -4.49 -1.46 2.29
C ILE A 96 -4.92 -1.73 0.85
N ARG A 97 -4.03 -1.49 -0.13
CA ARG A 97 -4.26 -1.76 -1.56
C ARG A 97 -4.56 -3.24 -1.82
N PHE A 98 -3.79 -4.14 -1.22
CA PHE A 98 -3.97 -5.58 -1.42
C PHE A 98 -5.36 -6.07 -0.99
N PHE A 99 -5.89 -5.54 0.11
CA PHE A 99 -7.16 -5.97 0.68
C PHE A 99 -8.38 -5.18 0.22
N ALA A 100 -8.22 -3.99 -0.36
CA ALA A 100 -9.32 -3.06 -0.61
C ALA A 100 -10.52 -3.67 -1.36
N SER A 101 -10.26 -4.47 -2.40
CA SER A 101 -11.33 -5.09 -3.20
C SER A 101 -11.89 -6.37 -2.61
N SER A 102 -11.04 -7.21 -1.99
CA SER A 102 -11.36 -8.59 -1.60
C SER A 102 -11.75 -8.74 -0.13
N ARG A 103 -11.18 -7.91 0.76
CA ARG A 103 -11.41 -7.91 2.20
C ARG A 103 -11.49 -6.46 2.70
N PRO A 104 -12.55 -5.71 2.33
CA PRO A 104 -12.65 -4.28 2.63
C PRO A 104 -12.54 -3.99 4.14
N CYS A 105 -13.12 -4.83 5.00
CA CYS A 105 -12.98 -4.72 6.46
C CYS A 105 -11.52 -4.76 6.92
N THR A 106 -10.71 -5.65 6.35
CA THR A 106 -9.26 -5.74 6.65
C THR A 106 -8.52 -4.49 6.21
N SER A 107 -8.84 -3.96 5.03
CA SER A 107 -8.26 -2.71 4.51
C SER A 107 -8.57 -1.52 5.43
N LEU A 108 -9.82 -1.40 5.90
CA LEU A 108 -10.23 -0.38 6.86
C LEU A 108 -9.53 -0.54 8.24
N ARG A 109 -9.37 -1.76 8.73
CA ARG A 109 -8.63 -2.03 9.98
C ARG A 109 -7.15 -1.65 9.88
N LEU A 110 -6.51 -1.94 8.74
CA LEU A 110 -5.12 -1.56 8.47
C LEU A 110 -4.97 -0.04 8.42
N PHE A 111 -5.92 0.67 7.81
CA PHE A 111 -5.95 2.13 7.83
C PHE A 111 -6.03 2.69 9.26
N LEU A 112 -6.89 2.13 10.12
CA LEU A 112 -6.95 2.55 11.52
C LEU A 112 -5.65 2.23 12.28
N LEU A 113 -4.97 1.13 11.96
CA LEU A 113 -3.68 0.78 12.56
C LEU A 113 -2.56 1.73 12.11
N MET A 114 -2.59 2.17 10.84
CA MET A 114 -1.71 3.21 10.31
C MET A 114 -1.83 4.50 11.13
N LEU A 115 -3.07 4.95 11.37
CA LEU A 115 -3.33 6.14 12.20
C LEU A 115 -2.85 5.97 13.65
N ARG A 116 -3.09 4.79 14.26
CA ARG A 116 -2.60 4.47 15.61
C ARG A 116 -1.07 4.43 15.70
N SER A 117 -0.40 4.14 14.60
CA SER A 117 1.06 4.16 14.48
C SER A 117 1.61 5.58 14.24
N ALA A 118 0.78 6.63 14.39
CA ALA A 118 1.10 8.02 14.10
C ALA A 118 1.59 8.28 12.66
N LEU A 119 1.21 7.41 11.71
CA LEU A 119 1.54 7.58 10.30
C LEU A 119 0.42 8.35 9.60
N ARG A 120 0.80 9.38 8.86
CA ARG A 120 -0.13 10.22 8.10
C ARG A 120 -0.50 9.55 6.77
N PRO A 121 -1.79 9.39 6.45
CA PRO A 121 -2.24 8.96 5.13
C PRO A 121 -1.77 9.92 4.05
N ASP A 122 -1.43 9.37 2.89
CA ASP A 122 -0.98 10.12 1.72
C ASP A 122 -1.91 9.89 0.52
N SER A 123 -1.61 10.54 -0.61
CA SER A 123 -2.38 10.40 -1.85
C SER A 123 -2.43 8.98 -2.41
N TYR A 124 -1.55 8.08 -1.96
CA TYR A 124 -1.55 6.65 -2.34
C TYR A 124 -2.41 5.80 -1.40
N THR A 125 -2.71 6.26 -0.19
CA THR A 125 -3.65 5.57 0.72
C THR A 125 -5.10 5.70 0.23
N LEU A 126 -5.46 6.89 -0.25
CA LEU A 126 -6.86 7.31 -0.43
C LEU A 126 -7.65 6.49 -1.46
N PRO A 127 -7.13 6.19 -2.67
CA PRO A 127 -7.90 5.43 -3.66
C PRO A 127 -8.38 4.10 -3.09
N PHE A 128 -7.51 3.43 -2.33
CA PHE A 128 -7.80 2.12 -1.76
C PHE A 128 -8.68 2.21 -0.50
N LEU A 129 -8.55 3.29 0.28
CA LEU A 129 -9.45 3.55 1.41
C LEU A 129 -10.88 3.79 0.93
N LEU A 130 -11.06 4.66 -0.07
CA LEU A 130 -12.38 4.98 -0.63
C LEU A 130 -13.01 3.75 -1.29
N LEU A 131 -12.22 2.99 -2.04
CA LEU A 131 -12.67 1.72 -2.62
C LEU A 131 -13.11 0.72 -1.54
N ALA A 132 -12.31 0.53 -0.50
CA ALA A 132 -12.65 -0.38 0.60
C ALA A 132 -13.92 0.06 1.33
N ALA A 133 -14.08 1.36 1.57
CA ALA A 133 -15.24 1.92 2.24
C ALA A 133 -16.51 1.79 1.38
N ALA A 134 -16.43 2.03 0.07
CA ALA A 134 -17.56 1.88 -0.85
C ALA A 134 -18.00 0.42 -1.02
N ARG A 135 -17.06 -0.52 -0.94
CA ARG A 135 -17.32 -1.97 -1.04
C ARG A 135 -17.75 -2.60 0.29
N TYR A 136 -17.68 -1.85 1.38
CA TYR A 136 -18.13 -2.32 2.68
C TYR A 136 -19.63 -2.07 2.84
N SER A 137 -20.34 -2.93 3.56
CA SER A 137 -21.81 -2.89 3.74
C SER A 137 -22.32 -1.73 4.62
N ALA A 138 -21.60 -0.60 4.68
CA ALA A 138 -21.98 0.59 5.42
C ALA A 138 -21.59 1.86 4.64
N PRO A 139 -22.51 2.42 3.81
CA PRO A 139 -22.28 3.62 3.01
C PRO A 139 -21.80 4.85 3.80
N SER A 140 -22.18 4.95 5.08
CA SER A 140 -21.73 6.02 5.98
C SER A 140 -20.20 6.07 6.10
N LEU A 141 -19.51 4.92 6.06
CA LEU A 141 -18.04 4.88 6.13
C LEU A 141 -17.38 5.50 4.90
N ALA A 142 -17.96 5.34 3.72
CA ALA A 142 -17.46 5.97 2.51
C ALA A 142 -17.59 7.51 2.58
N HIS A 143 -18.72 8.00 3.11
CA HIS A 143 -18.91 9.43 3.40
C HIS A 143 -17.92 9.95 4.45
N CYS A 144 -17.68 9.19 5.53
CA CYS A 144 -16.66 9.52 6.52
C CYS A 144 -15.25 9.56 5.92
N ALA A 145 -14.92 8.63 5.02
CA ALA A 145 -13.63 8.61 4.33
C ALA A 145 -13.45 9.85 3.44
N HIS A 146 -14.49 10.24 2.69
CA HIS A 146 -14.48 11.50 1.93
C HIS A 146 -14.32 12.71 2.86
N ALA A 147 -15.07 12.80 3.96
CA ALA A 147 -14.94 13.90 4.92
C ALA A 147 -13.53 13.98 5.52
N LEU A 148 -12.94 12.84 5.87
CA LEU A 148 -11.57 12.75 6.38
C LEU A 148 -10.57 13.28 5.36
N LEU A 149 -10.70 12.87 4.10
CA LEU A 149 -9.85 13.30 2.99
C LEU A 149 -9.88 14.82 2.78
N LYS A 150 -11.07 15.44 2.88
CA LYS A 150 -11.22 16.90 2.89
C LYS A 150 -10.49 17.53 4.08
N LYS A 151 -10.68 16.97 5.28
CA LYS A 151 -10.06 17.48 6.52
C LYS A 151 -8.53 17.45 6.50
N ILE A 152 -7.92 16.42 5.90
CA ILE A 152 -6.46 16.26 5.86
C ILE A 152 -5.81 16.95 4.64
N GLY A 153 -6.60 17.67 3.84
CA GLY A 153 -6.12 18.49 2.73
C GLY A 153 -5.77 17.71 1.46
N LEU A 154 -6.24 16.47 1.31
CA LEU A 154 -5.86 15.62 0.19
C LEU A 154 -6.88 15.61 -0.97
N LYS A 155 -7.91 16.47 -0.91
CA LYS A 155 -8.94 16.58 -1.95
C LYS A 155 -8.36 16.94 -3.33
N ASN A 156 -7.33 17.78 -3.37
CA ASN A 156 -6.80 18.36 -4.60
C ASN A 156 -5.65 17.58 -5.23
N HIS A 157 -5.40 16.33 -4.81
CA HIS A 157 -4.42 15.48 -5.48
C HIS A 157 -5.00 14.81 -6.73
N ASP A 158 -4.19 14.71 -7.79
CA ASP A 158 -4.58 14.27 -9.13
C ASP A 158 -5.41 12.97 -9.19
N HIS A 159 -5.14 12.02 -8.29
CA HIS A 159 -5.82 10.71 -8.27
C HIS A 159 -7.04 10.65 -7.33
N THR A 160 -7.26 11.68 -6.53
CA THR A 160 -8.32 11.72 -5.52
C THR A 160 -9.69 11.82 -6.17
N VAL A 161 -9.86 12.70 -7.16
CA VAL A 161 -11.17 12.93 -7.80
C VAL A 161 -11.67 11.67 -8.50
N HIS A 162 -10.81 10.99 -9.26
CA HIS A 162 -11.14 9.72 -9.89
C HIS A 162 -11.61 8.66 -8.87
N SER A 163 -10.97 8.63 -7.70
CA SER A 163 -11.31 7.70 -6.63
C SER A 163 -12.66 8.04 -5.97
N LEU A 164 -12.98 9.33 -5.82
CA LEU A 164 -14.26 9.81 -5.29
C LEU A 164 -15.42 9.52 -6.26
N ILE A 165 -15.21 9.75 -7.57
CA ILE A 165 -16.19 9.39 -8.60
C ILE A 165 -16.48 7.89 -8.51
N THR A 166 -15.42 7.07 -8.52
CA THR A 166 -15.54 5.61 -8.41
C THR A 166 -16.28 5.19 -7.13
N MET A 167 -15.96 5.81 -6.00
CA MET A 167 -16.64 5.56 -4.72
C MET A 167 -18.14 5.85 -4.82
N TYR A 168 -18.53 7.03 -5.32
CA TYR A 168 -19.94 7.41 -5.45
C TYR A 168 -20.69 6.56 -6.48
N SER A 169 -20.01 6.09 -7.54
CA SER A 169 -20.59 5.09 -8.45
C SER A 169 -20.87 3.76 -7.76
N TYR A 170 -20.00 3.29 -6.86
CA TYR A 170 -20.25 2.08 -6.07
C TYR A 170 -21.39 2.25 -5.04
N LEU A 171 -21.66 3.48 -4.60
CA LEU A 171 -22.75 3.81 -3.69
C LEU A 171 -24.08 4.06 -4.42
N ASP A 172 -24.12 3.91 -5.75
CA ASP A 172 -25.28 4.22 -6.58
C ASP A 172 -25.76 5.68 -6.45
N ASP A 173 -24.81 6.62 -6.28
CA ASP A 173 -25.07 8.06 -6.21
C ASP A 173 -24.40 8.79 -7.40
N PRO A 174 -25.00 8.71 -8.61
CA PRO A 174 -24.45 9.35 -9.80
C PRO A 174 -24.46 10.88 -9.71
N SER A 175 -25.34 11.47 -8.91
CA SER A 175 -25.40 12.92 -8.69
C SER A 175 -24.19 13.41 -7.92
N ALA A 176 -23.78 12.72 -6.85
CA ALA A 176 -22.55 13.04 -6.14
C ALA A 176 -21.30 12.76 -6.98
N ALA A 177 -21.29 11.66 -7.76
CA ALA A 177 -20.19 11.37 -8.67
C ALA A 177 -20.00 12.50 -9.70
N ARG A 178 -21.10 12.97 -10.31
CA ARG A 178 -21.08 14.11 -11.25
C ARG A 178 -20.56 15.38 -10.61
N ARG A 179 -21.00 15.71 -9.39
CA ARG A 179 -20.51 16.89 -8.65
C ARG A 179 -18.99 16.87 -8.43
N GLU A 180 -18.41 15.72 -8.13
CA GLU A 180 -16.96 15.62 -7.96
C GLU A 180 -16.23 15.71 -9.32
N PHE A 181 -16.83 15.20 -10.41
CA PHE A 181 -16.30 15.35 -11.77
C PHE A 181 -16.33 16.80 -12.27
N ASP A 182 -17.46 17.50 -12.10
CA ASP A 182 -17.64 18.89 -12.55
C ASP A 182 -16.75 19.88 -11.76
N GLY A 183 -16.26 19.47 -10.59
CA GLY A 183 -15.32 20.24 -9.78
C GLY A 183 -13.86 20.16 -10.23
N ILE A 184 -13.54 19.41 -11.28
CA ILE A 184 -12.21 19.40 -11.91
C ILE A 184 -12.10 20.69 -12.74
N THR A 185 -11.26 21.62 -12.29
CA THR A 185 -10.97 22.90 -12.95
C THR A 185 -9.50 23.00 -13.28
#